data_AF-A0A8J3FVU1-F1
#
_entry.id   AF-A0A8J3FVU1-F1
#
_cell.length_a   1.000
_cell.length_b   1.000
_cell.length_c   1.000
_cell.angle_alpha   90.00
_cell.angle_beta   90.00
_cell.angle_gamma   90.00
#
_symmetry.space_group_name_H-M   'P 1'
#
loop_
_entity.id
_entity.type
_entity.pdbx_description
1 polymer ?
#
loop_
_entity_poly.entity_id
_entity_poly.type
_entity_poly.pdbx_seq_one_letter_code
_entity_poly.pdbx_strand_id
1 'polypeptide(L)'
;MLADRDTVRTTGLKDETWLRLVDVETALSVRSWGAAEPVVLEVRDGVLPENQGCYRIGGDGVTRVDTEPHLGLDVADLGALYLGDVRPSTLAATGRVVVHDPAALALADRLFATDVVPWSGTGF
;
A
#
# COMPACT_ATOMS: atom_id res chain seq x y z
N MET A 1 -3.76 21.53 -22.80
CA MET A 1 -2.44 20.88 -22.75
C MET A 1 -1.41 21.99 -22.59
N LEU A 2 -0.73 22.08 -21.43
CA LEU A 2 0.36 23.05 -21.27
C LEU A 2 1.50 22.62 -22.20
N ALA A 3 1.94 23.53 -23.07
CA ALA A 3 2.91 23.25 -24.12
C ALA A 3 4.36 23.18 -23.62
N ASP A 4 4.64 23.69 -22.42
CA ASP A 4 5.97 23.77 -21.84
C ASP A 4 5.93 23.39 -20.34
N ARG A 5 6.56 22.27 -20.01
CA ARG A 5 6.66 21.72 -18.65
C ARG A 5 7.52 22.60 -17.72
N ASP A 6 8.49 23.33 -18.27
CA ASP A 6 9.46 24.10 -17.47
C ASP A 6 8.85 25.40 -16.92
N THR A 7 7.68 25.78 -17.40
CA THR A 7 6.88 26.90 -16.88
C THR A 7 6.00 26.52 -15.68
N VAL A 8 5.83 25.23 -15.40
CA VAL A 8 5.05 24.74 -14.26
C VAL A 8 5.94 24.71 -13.02
N ARG A 9 5.55 25.44 -11.98
CA ARG A 9 6.23 25.44 -10.67
C ARG A 9 5.34 24.86 -9.59
N THR A 10 5.83 23.86 -8.88
CA THR A 10 5.19 23.38 -7.64
C THR A 10 5.46 24.39 -6.53
N THR A 11 4.42 25.07 -6.06
CA THR A 11 4.53 26.08 -5.00
C THR A 11 4.18 25.53 -3.61
N GLY A 12 3.72 24.28 -3.53
CA GLY A 12 3.43 23.59 -2.28
C GLY A 12 3.09 22.13 -2.50
N LEU A 13 3.44 21.29 -1.53
CA LEU A 13 3.06 19.88 -1.42
C LEU A 13 2.60 19.65 0.02
N LYS A 14 1.47 18.97 0.19
CA LYS A 14 0.87 18.70 1.51
C LYS A 14 0.29 17.29 1.52
N ASP A 15 0.29 16.66 2.68
CA ASP A 15 -0.48 15.44 2.90
C ASP A 15 -1.98 15.78 2.82
N GLU A 16 -2.73 15.00 2.05
CA GLU A 16 -4.17 15.24 1.82
C GLU A 16 -5.02 14.24 2.61
N THR A 17 -4.87 12.93 2.34
CA THR A 17 -5.72 11.90 2.93
C THR A 17 -4.95 11.05 3.94
N TRP A 18 -5.43 11.04 5.19
CA TRP A 18 -4.98 10.11 6.22
C TRP A 18 -5.94 8.93 6.28
N LEU A 19 -5.59 7.83 5.62
CA LEU A 19 -6.46 6.66 5.52
C LEU A 19 -6.27 5.71 6.71
N ARG A 20 -7.38 5.31 7.34
CA ARG A 20 -7.42 4.21 8.31
C ARG A 20 -8.28 3.08 7.76
N LEU A 21 -7.68 1.92 7.53
CA LEU A 21 -8.43 0.71 7.21
C LEU A 21 -9.09 0.18 8.49
N VAL A 22 -10.42 0.10 8.47
CA VAL A 22 -11.23 -0.45 9.57
C VAL A 22 -11.36 -1.95 9.41
N ASP A 23 -11.67 -2.39 8.20
CA ASP A 23 -11.68 -3.80 7.79
C ASP A 23 -10.63 -4.00 6.70
N VAL A 24 -9.48 -4.56 7.09
CA VAL A 24 -8.34 -4.77 6.19
C VAL A 24 -8.67 -5.81 5.11
N GLU A 25 -9.33 -6.91 5.46
CA GLU A 25 -9.61 -7.99 4.51
C GLU A 25 -10.55 -7.53 3.42
N THR A 26 -11.64 -6.85 3.80
CA THR A 26 -12.60 -6.30 2.85
C THR A 26 -11.95 -5.24 1.97
N ALA A 27 -11.18 -4.30 2.55
CA ALA A 27 -10.50 -3.26 1.77
C ALA A 27 -9.53 -3.85 0.74
N LEU A 28 -8.67 -4.76 1.17
CA LEU A 28 -7.73 -5.41 0.25
C LEU A 28 -8.42 -6.21 -0.85
N SER A 29 -9.58 -6.82 -0.54
CA SER A 29 -10.33 -7.65 -1.49
C SER A 29 -11.08 -6.85 -2.56
N VAL A 30 -11.53 -5.61 -2.25
CA VAL A 30 -12.24 -4.77 -3.23
C VAL A 30 -11.30 -3.98 -4.13
N ARG A 31 -10.03 -3.86 -3.76
CA ARG A 31 -9.00 -3.20 -4.55
C ARG A 31 -8.47 -4.13 -5.64
N SER A 32 -8.29 -3.60 -6.85
CA SER A 32 -7.55 -4.28 -7.92
C SER A 32 -6.05 -4.14 -7.73
N TRP A 33 -5.29 -5.21 -7.97
CA TRP A 33 -3.84 -5.27 -7.79
C TRP A 33 -3.11 -5.34 -9.13
N GLY A 34 -1.89 -4.79 -9.17
CA GLY A 34 -1.03 -4.85 -10.35
C GLY A 34 -0.60 -6.27 -10.72
N ALA A 35 -0.03 -6.45 -11.91
CA ALA A 35 0.39 -7.75 -12.41
C ALA A 35 1.77 -8.16 -11.88
N ALA A 36 1.80 -8.97 -10.83
CA ALA A 36 3.01 -9.58 -10.28
C ALA A 36 2.70 -10.90 -9.56
N GLU A 37 3.75 -11.62 -9.19
CA GLU A 37 3.59 -12.77 -8.31
C GLU A 37 3.04 -12.34 -6.94
N PRO A 38 2.23 -13.18 -6.29
CA PRO A 38 1.62 -12.85 -5.01
C PRO A 38 2.63 -12.65 -3.89
N VAL A 39 2.29 -11.76 -2.95
CA VAL A 39 3.09 -11.49 -1.76
C VAL A 39 2.26 -11.76 -0.51
N VAL A 40 2.85 -12.40 0.49
CA VAL A 40 2.25 -12.53 1.83
C VAL A 40 2.66 -11.33 2.68
N LEU A 41 1.67 -10.55 3.11
CA LEU A 41 1.83 -9.35 3.91
C LEU A 41 1.27 -9.58 5.32
N GLU A 42 2.11 -9.52 6.34
CA GLU A 42 1.67 -9.41 7.72
C GLU A 42 1.20 -7.98 8.00
N VAL A 43 -0.02 -7.86 8.52
CA VAL A 43 -0.58 -6.61 9.03
C VAL A 43 -0.69 -6.70 10.54
N ARG A 44 -0.15 -5.70 11.22
CA ARG A 44 -0.25 -5.50 12.67
C ARG A 44 -1.21 -4.36 12.95
N ASP A 45 -2.11 -4.55 13.88
CA ASP A 45 -3.12 -3.57 14.28
C ASP A 45 -3.36 -3.70 15.79
N GLY A 46 -2.76 -2.78 16.56
CA GLY A 46 -2.92 -2.75 18.01
C GLY A 46 -4.27 -2.21 18.49
N VAL A 47 -5.11 -1.68 17.58
CA VAL A 47 -6.40 -1.06 17.91
C VAL A 47 -7.56 -1.98 17.54
N LEU A 48 -7.49 -2.64 16.39
CA LEU A 48 -8.50 -3.58 15.89
C LEU A 48 -7.85 -4.96 15.66
N PRO A 49 -7.83 -5.84 16.69
CA PRO A 49 -7.13 -7.12 16.63
C PRO A 49 -7.58 -8.05 15.50
N GLU A 50 -8.80 -7.92 15.01
CA GLU A 50 -9.37 -8.67 13.90
C GLU A 50 -8.60 -8.49 12.57
N ASN A 51 -7.95 -7.34 12.39
CA ASN A 51 -7.12 -7.02 11.24
C ASN A 51 -5.72 -7.64 11.31
N GLN A 52 -5.33 -8.19 12.47
CA GLN A 52 -4.00 -8.77 12.64
C GLN A 52 -3.88 -10.10 11.92
N GLY A 53 -2.91 -10.23 11.01
CA GLY A 53 -2.64 -11.51 10.35
C GLY A 53 -1.92 -11.37 9.03
N CYS A 54 -1.74 -12.51 8.37
CA CYS A 54 -1.09 -12.56 7.06
C CYS A 54 -2.13 -12.62 5.93
N TYR A 55 -1.91 -11.77 4.92
CA TYR A 55 -2.74 -11.66 3.74
C TYR A 55 -1.91 -11.96 2.50
N ARG A 56 -2.30 -12.96 1.72
CA ARG A 56 -1.72 -13.21 0.40
C ARG A 56 -2.42 -12.31 -0.61
N ILE A 57 -1.67 -11.39 -1.19
CA ILE A 57 -2.17 -10.41 -2.14
C ILE A 57 -1.60 -10.73 -3.53
N GLY A 58 -2.47 -10.89 -4.52
CA GLY A 58 -2.08 -11.11 -5.91
C GLY A 58 -3.15 -10.62 -6.89
N GLY A 59 -2.84 -10.67 -8.19
CA GLY A 59 -3.80 -10.32 -9.24
C GLY A 59 -5.02 -11.25 -9.31
N ASP A 60 -4.95 -12.42 -8.66
CA ASP A 60 -6.03 -13.39 -8.51
C ASP A 60 -6.96 -13.11 -7.31
N GLY A 61 -6.60 -12.13 -6.47
CA GLY A 61 -7.38 -11.72 -5.31
C GLY A 61 -6.56 -11.69 -4.02
N VAL A 62 -7.28 -11.55 -2.91
CA VAL A 62 -6.71 -11.48 -1.57
C VAL A 62 -7.32 -12.58 -0.71
N THR A 63 -6.47 -13.29 0.04
CA THR A 63 -6.90 -14.30 1.00
C THR A 63 -6.07 -14.22 2.27
N ARG A 64 -6.71 -14.46 3.42
CA ARG A 64 -6.00 -14.63 4.69
C ARG A 64 -5.29 -15.99 4.70
N VAL A 65 -4.06 -16.04 5.22
CA VAL A 65 -3.22 -17.24 5.23
C VAL A 65 -2.48 -17.36 6.56
N ASP A 66 -2.16 -18.58 6.96
CA ASP A 66 -1.35 -18.88 8.16
C ASP A 66 0.06 -19.34 7.76
N THR A 67 0.73 -18.55 6.92
CA THR A 67 2.09 -18.81 6.45
C THR A 67 3.03 -17.69 6.84
N GLU A 68 4.34 -17.96 6.82
CA GLU A 68 5.37 -16.96 7.07
C GLU A 68 5.20 -15.76 6.12
N PRO A 69 5.20 -14.52 6.64
CA PRO A 69 5.07 -13.34 5.80
C PRO A 69 6.36 -13.07 5.01
N HIS A 70 6.20 -12.49 3.83
CA HIS A 70 7.33 -11.94 3.08
C HIS A 70 7.66 -10.52 3.55
N LEU A 71 6.63 -9.74 3.88
CA LEU A 71 6.71 -8.36 4.36
C LEU A 71 5.78 -8.19 5.56
N GLY A 72 6.12 -7.30 6.49
CA GLY A 72 5.28 -7.00 7.65
C GLY A 72 5.23 -5.52 7.98
N LEU A 73 4.05 -4.98 8.30
CA LEU A 73 3.86 -3.54 8.56
C LEU A 73 2.70 -3.27 9.53
N ASP A 74 2.64 -2.03 10.05
CA ASP A 74 1.50 -1.57 10.83
C ASP A 74 0.34 -1.13 9.92
N VAL A 75 -0.91 -1.27 10.35
CA VAL A 75 -2.09 -0.87 9.60
C VAL A 75 -2.07 0.60 9.16
N ALA A 76 -1.40 1.49 9.90
CA ALA A 76 -1.21 2.88 9.49
C ALA A 76 -0.29 3.00 8.27
N ASP A 77 0.74 2.16 8.17
CA ASP A 77 1.61 2.08 6.99
C ASP A 77 0.84 1.51 5.81
N LEU A 78 -0.05 0.53 6.04
CA LEU A 78 -0.92 0.00 5.00
C LEU A 78 -1.82 1.09 4.43
N GLY A 79 -2.38 1.96 5.29
CA GLY A 79 -3.18 3.10 4.87
C GLY A 79 -2.44 4.03 3.91
N ALA A 80 -1.14 4.28 4.15
CA ALA A 80 -0.30 5.08 3.28
C ALA A 80 0.02 4.41 1.94
N LEU A 81 0.02 3.07 1.87
CA LEU A 81 0.29 2.32 0.63
C LEU A 81 -0.98 2.05 -0.19
N TYR A 82 -2.13 1.99 0.47
CA TYR A 82 -3.36 1.41 -0.07
C TYR A 82 -3.86 2.10 -1.34
N LEU A 83 -3.69 3.41 -1.47
CA LEU A 83 -4.14 4.18 -2.64
C LEU A 83 -3.10 4.24 -3.78
N GLY A 84 -1.89 3.72 -3.56
CA GLY A 84 -0.85 3.57 -4.58
C GLY A 84 0.03 4.82 -4.82
N ASP A 85 -0.08 5.86 -4.00
CA ASP A 85 0.79 7.04 -4.03
C ASP A 85 2.18 6.79 -3.42
N VAL A 86 2.26 5.96 -2.40
CA VAL A 86 3.51 5.55 -1.76
C VAL A 86 3.87 4.11 -2.13
N ARG A 87 5.14 3.88 -2.47
CA ARG A 87 5.64 2.53 -2.76
C ARG A 87 6.03 1.78 -1.47
N PRO A 88 5.76 0.47 -1.37
CA PRO A 88 6.28 -0.37 -0.29
C PRO A 88 7.80 -0.21 -0.06
N SER A 89 8.60 -0.13 -1.13
CA SER A 89 10.04 0.09 -1.04
C SER A 89 10.44 1.41 -0.38
N THR A 90 9.64 2.47 -0.55
CA THR A 90 9.86 3.76 0.12
C THR A 90 9.70 3.63 1.64
N LEU A 91 8.66 2.92 2.10
CA LEU A 91 8.46 2.69 3.53
C LEU A 91 9.48 1.71 4.12
N ALA A 92 9.89 0.68 3.37
CA ALA A 92 10.95 -0.24 3.76
C ALA A 92 12.28 0.48 3.99
N ALA A 93 12.64 1.44 3.12
CA ALA A 93 13.87 2.25 3.28
C ALA A 93 13.88 3.08 4.57
N THR A 94 12.72 3.33 5.19
CA THR A 94 12.57 4.04 6.46
C THR A 94 12.33 3.11 7.66
N GLY A 95 12.38 1.79 7.46
CA GLY A 95 12.16 0.79 8.50
C GLY A 95 10.69 0.60 8.93
N ARG A 96 9.74 1.22 8.21
CA ARG A 96 8.29 1.08 8.50
C ARG A 96 7.71 -0.21 7.94
N VAL A 97 8.30 -0.73 6.86
CA VAL A 97 8.03 -2.09 6.36
C VAL A 97 9.20 -2.98 6.74
N VAL A 98 8.90 -4.06 7.47
CA VAL A 98 9.84 -5.13 7.79
C VAL A 98 9.89 -6.07 6.59
N VAL A 99 11.11 -6.36 6.12
CA VAL A 99 11.35 -7.22 4.96
C VAL A 99 11.90 -8.56 5.44
N HIS A 100 11.11 -9.63 5.30
CA HIS A 100 11.53 -10.99 5.59
C HIS A 100 12.10 -11.67 4.34
N ASP A 101 11.51 -11.39 3.18
CA ASP A 101 12.03 -11.79 1.87
C ASP A 101 12.34 -10.56 1.00
N PRO A 102 13.63 -10.27 0.74
CA PRO A 102 14.04 -9.15 -0.12
C PRO A 102 13.48 -9.22 -1.55
N ALA A 103 13.24 -10.42 -2.09
CA ALA A 103 12.71 -10.58 -3.44
C ALA A 103 11.25 -10.09 -3.55
N ALA A 104 10.50 -10.18 -2.45
CA ALA A 104 9.10 -9.77 -2.40
C ALA A 104 8.91 -8.25 -2.47
N LEU A 105 9.93 -7.44 -2.16
CA LEU A 105 9.77 -5.99 -2.15
C LEU A 105 9.48 -5.42 -3.54
N ALA A 106 10.18 -5.90 -4.56
CA ALA A 106 9.93 -5.51 -5.95
C ALA A 106 8.60 -6.05 -6.51
N LEU A 107 8.10 -7.16 -5.95
CA LEU A 107 6.77 -7.70 -6.26
C LEU A 107 5.69 -6.83 -5.64
N ALA A 108 5.84 -6.46 -4.37
CA ALA A 108 4.92 -5.57 -3.68
C ALA A 108 4.82 -4.21 -4.35
N ASP A 109 5.95 -3.61 -4.77
CA ASP A 109 5.93 -2.35 -5.53
C ASP A 109 5.08 -2.45 -6.81
N ARG A 110 5.13 -3.58 -7.52
CA ARG A 110 4.31 -3.81 -8.71
C ARG A 110 2.85 -4.08 -8.39
N LEU A 111 2.55 -4.82 -7.33
CA LEU A 111 1.16 -5.08 -6.88
C LEU A 111 0.47 -3.79 -6.46
N PHE A 112 1.16 -2.92 -5.72
CA PHE A 112 0.60 -1.69 -5.15
C PHE A 112 0.60 -0.50 -6.10
N ALA A 113 1.29 -0.57 -7.24
CA ALA A 113 1.31 0.51 -8.22
C ALA A 113 -0.08 0.77 -8.83
N THR A 114 -0.39 2.06 -9.02
CA THR A 114 -1.55 2.54 -9.78
C THR A 114 -1.07 3.49 -10.89
N ASP A 115 -1.79 3.51 -12.02
CA ASP A 115 -1.44 4.38 -13.15
C ASP A 115 -1.78 5.86 -12.89
N VAL A 116 -2.67 6.11 -11.92
CA VAL A 116 -3.13 7.43 -11.54
C VAL A 116 -2.83 7.64 -10.06
N VAL A 117 -2.18 8.77 -9.76
CA VAL A 117 -1.96 9.19 -8.37
C VAL A 117 -3.31 9.53 -7.74
N PRO A 118 -3.65 8.97 -6.58
CA PRO A 118 -4.92 9.25 -5.90
C PRO A 118 -5.03 10.73 -5.51
N TRP A 119 -6.24 11.27 -5.60
CA TRP A 119 -6.56 12.63 -5.22
C TRP A 119 -7.97 12.70 -4.63
N SER A 120 -8.13 13.41 -3.51
CA SER A 120 -9.43 13.71 -2.93
C SER A 120 -9.86 15.12 -3.29
N GLY A 121 -10.93 15.27 -4.07
CA GLY A 121 -11.46 16.59 -4.42
C GLY A 121 -12.10 17.38 -3.26
N THR A 122 -12.05 16.81 -2.06
CA THR A 122 -12.74 17.29 -0.86
C THR A 122 -11.87 17.08 0.39
N GLY A 123 -11.99 17.97 1.38
CA GLY A 123 -11.13 17.97 2.58
C GLY A 123 -11.88 17.83 3.91
N PHE A 124 -12.77 16.85 4.02
CA PHE A 124 -13.54 16.56 5.24
C PHE A 124 -13.30 15.14 5.75
#